data_AF-A0A1E3PV41-F1
#
_entry.id   AF-A0A1E3PV41-F1
#
_cell.length_a   1.000
_cell.length_b   1.000
_cell.length_c   1.000
_cell.angle_alpha   90.00
_cell.angle_beta   90.00
_cell.angle_gamma   90.00
#
_symmetry.space_group_name_H-M   'P 1'
#
loop_
_entity.id
_entity.type
_entity.pdbx_description
1 polymer ?
#
loop_
_entity_poly.entity_id
_entity_poly.type
_entity_poly.pdbx_seq_one_letter_code
_entity_poly.pdbx_strand_id
1 'polypeptide(L)'
;QVGDYPDYPYVSNQSRDPYEKYDDQQLRRNYNDPLHEDDDMLNMWSPDIHDFVSDGQAFKSILYFFATVGVGSYICTYFMPEKPAAPRVYPNGLFKELGGSE
;
A
#
# COMPACT_ATOMS: atom_id res chain seq x y z
N GLN A 1 -4.50 29.67 -2.51
CA GLN A 1 -4.87 31.08 -2.27
C GLN A 1 -6.20 31.32 -2.96
N VAL A 2 -7.28 31.22 -2.19
CA VAL A 2 -8.67 30.96 -2.64
C VAL A 2 -9.47 32.22 -2.96
N GLY A 3 -8.84 33.40 -2.87
CA GLY A 3 -9.55 34.69 -3.04
C GLY A 3 -10.63 34.84 -1.96
N ASP A 4 -11.86 35.10 -2.40
CA ASP A 4 -13.04 35.28 -1.54
C ASP A 4 -13.82 33.97 -1.31
N TYR A 5 -13.28 32.82 -1.76
CA TYR A 5 -13.93 31.54 -1.53
C TYR A 5 -13.91 31.19 -0.04
N PRO A 6 -15.03 30.72 0.54
CA PRO A 6 -15.07 30.43 1.96
C PRO A 6 -14.15 29.27 2.34
N ASP A 7 -13.44 29.43 3.45
CA ASP A 7 -12.64 28.36 4.06
C ASP A 7 -13.58 27.40 4.80
N TYR A 8 -13.62 26.14 4.36
CA TYR A 8 -14.44 25.09 4.94
C TYR A 8 -13.55 24.08 5.69
N PRO A 9 -14.09 23.33 6.66
CA PRO A 9 -13.30 22.31 7.35
C PRO A 9 -12.76 21.24 6.39
N TYR A 10 -11.48 20.90 6.52
CA TYR A 10 -10.82 19.83 5.79
C TYR A 10 -11.27 18.46 6.31
N VAL A 11 -12.45 18.00 5.88
CA VAL A 11 -13.08 16.75 6.33
C VAL A 11 -13.52 15.95 5.12
N SER A 12 -13.08 14.70 5.03
CA SER A 12 -13.46 13.80 3.94
C SER A 12 -14.94 13.40 4.04
N ASN A 13 -15.61 13.33 2.89
CA ASN A 13 -16.98 12.83 2.78
C ASN A 13 -17.10 11.37 3.27
N GLN A 14 -16.01 10.60 3.28
CA GLN A 14 -15.98 9.24 3.83
C GLN A 14 -16.29 9.18 5.33
N SER A 15 -16.10 10.27 6.06
CA SER A 15 -16.40 10.37 7.49
C SER A 15 -17.87 10.72 7.79
N ARG A 16 -18.66 11.12 6.77
CA ARG A 16 -20.08 11.44 6.92
C ARG A 16 -20.90 10.19 7.23
N ASP A 17 -22.02 10.33 7.93
CA ASP A 17 -22.87 9.21 8.34
C ASP A 17 -23.40 8.43 7.11
N PRO A 18 -23.02 7.15 6.92
CA PRO A 18 -23.47 6.37 5.77
C PRO A 18 -24.98 6.07 5.78
N TYR A 19 -25.67 6.23 6.92
CA TYR A 19 -27.08 5.90 7.08
C TYR A 19 -28.02 7.10 6.90
N GLU A 20 -27.48 8.31 6.83
CA GLU A 20 -28.24 9.52 6.50
C GLU A 20 -28.70 9.49 5.02
N LYS A 21 -29.78 10.21 4.71
CA LYS A 21 -30.30 10.33 3.34
C LYS A 21 -29.75 11.59 2.67
N TYR A 22 -29.00 11.37 1.60
CA TYR A 22 -28.41 12.42 0.78
C TYR A 22 -29.10 12.50 -0.59
N ASP A 23 -29.08 13.68 -1.21
CA ASP A 23 -29.51 13.83 -2.62
C ASP A 23 -28.64 12.98 -3.55
N ASP A 24 -27.32 12.96 -3.32
CA ASP A 24 -26.39 11.99 -3.88
C ASP A 24 -25.87 11.07 -2.78
N GLN A 25 -26.48 9.89 -2.67
CA GLN A 25 -26.11 8.89 -1.67
C GLN A 25 -24.70 8.32 -1.89
N GLN A 26 -24.21 8.26 -3.13
CA GLN A 26 -22.89 7.71 -3.42
C GLN A 26 -21.79 8.65 -2.94
N LEU A 27 -21.99 9.96 -3.14
CA LEU A 27 -21.04 10.99 -2.71
C LEU A 27 -21.23 11.42 -1.25
N ARG A 28 -22.33 11.00 -0.60
CA ARG A 28 -22.79 11.48 0.71
C ARG A 28 -22.94 13.01 0.74
N ARG A 29 -23.60 13.56 -0.29
CA ARG A 29 -23.76 15.00 -0.48
C ARG A 29 -25.18 15.41 -0.82
N ASN A 30 -25.57 16.59 -0.34
CA ASN A 30 -26.83 17.24 -0.72
C ASN A 30 -26.61 18.31 -1.78
N TYR A 31 -27.68 18.69 -2.46
CA TYR A 31 -27.70 19.79 -3.39
C TYR A 31 -27.41 21.11 -2.65
N ASN A 32 -26.54 21.94 -3.25
CA ASN A 32 -25.98 23.16 -2.65
C ASN A 32 -25.07 22.95 -1.42
N ASP A 33 -24.66 21.72 -1.09
CA ASP A 33 -23.61 21.52 -0.08
C ASP A 33 -22.34 22.27 -0.51
N PRO A 34 -21.74 23.07 0.39
CA PRO A 34 -20.51 23.77 0.08
C PRO A 34 -19.40 22.78 -0.31
N LEU A 35 -18.62 23.17 -1.32
CA LEU A 35 -17.48 22.41 -1.80
C LEU A 35 -16.22 22.93 -1.11
N HIS A 36 -15.41 22.06 -0.52
CA HIS A 36 -14.07 22.46 -0.08
C HIS A 36 -13.19 22.77 -1.31
N GLU A 37 -12.19 23.65 -1.20
CA GLU A 37 -11.29 23.94 -2.33
C GLU A 37 -10.57 22.68 -2.83
N ASP A 38 -10.12 21.84 -1.90
CA ASP A 38 -9.53 20.52 -2.14
C ASP A 38 -10.58 19.37 -2.14
N ASP A 39 -11.79 19.58 -2.67
CA ASP A 39 -12.80 18.50 -2.74
C ASP A 39 -12.33 17.30 -3.56
N ASP A 40 -11.39 17.48 -4.50
CA ASP A 40 -10.76 16.37 -5.22
C ASP A 40 -10.00 15.39 -4.31
N MET A 41 -9.48 15.86 -3.18
CA MET A 41 -8.84 15.05 -2.13
C MET A 41 -9.81 14.57 -1.05
N LEU A 42 -10.94 15.25 -0.86
CA LEU A 42 -11.87 15.00 0.24
C LEU A 42 -13.14 14.23 -0.17
N ASN A 43 -13.40 14.07 -1.46
CA ASN A 43 -14.60 13.39 -1.93
C ASN A 43 -14.55 11.86 -1.74
N MET A 44 -15.66 11.19 -2.07
CA MET A 44 -15.80 9.73 -1.91
C MET A 44 -14.96 8.91 -2.91
N TRP A 45 -14.44 9.54 -3.98
CA TRP A 45 -13.57 8.91 -4.97
C TRP A 45 -12.08 9.09 -4.66
N SER A 46 -11.76 9.92 -3.66
CA SER A 46 -10.41 10.10 -3.16
C SER A 46 -9.94 8.84 -2.39
N PRO A 47 -8.63 8.70 -2.13
CA PRO A 47 -8.11 7.59 -1.33
C PRO A 47 -8.80 7.46 0.03
N ASP A 48 -8.96 6.22 0.48
CA ASP A 48 -9.64 5.93 1.75
C ASP A 48 -8.92 6.49 2.97
N ILE A 49 -9.72 6.98 3.92
CA ILE A 49 -9.22 7.41 5.22
C ILE A 49 -9.13 6.21 6.18
N HIS A 50 -8.05 6.16 6.96
CA HIS A 50 -7.83 5.13 7.97
C HIS A 50 -7.39 5.79 9.27
N ASP A 51 -8.23 5.72 10.31
CA ASP A 51 -8.08 6.47 11.57
C ASP A 51 -7.94 5.58 12.82
N PHE A 52 -7.96 4.25 12.65
CA PHE A 52 -7.88 3.29 13.76
C PHE A 52 -6.51 3.30 14.49
N VAL A 53 -5.45 3.79 13.83
CA VAL A 53 -4.13 4.08 14.40
C VAL A 53 -3.56 5.33 13.76
N SER A 54 -2.60 5.98 14.43
CA SER A 54 -1.87 7.10 13.82
C SER A 54 -0.96 6.63 12.67
N ASP A 55 -0.76 7.48 11.66
CA ASP A 55 0.12 7.20 10.51
C ASP A 55 1.53 6.75 10.95
N GLY A 56 2.08 7.39 11.99
CA GLY A 56 3.37 7.04 12.55
C GLY A 56 3.40 5.62 13.13
N GLN A 57 2.30 5.15 13.71
CA GLN A 57 2.17 3.77 14.21
C GLN A 57 1.95 2.78 13.06
N ALA A 58 1.13 3.12 12.07
CA ALA A 58 0.92 2.29 10.88
C ALA A 58 2.25 2.05 10.14
N PHE A 59 3.01 3.11 9.90
CA PHE A 59 4.32 3.04 9.24
C PHE A 59 5.32 2.20 10.03
N LYS A 60 5.41 2.40 11.35
CA LYS A 60 6.27 1.59 12.22
C LYS A 60 5.91 0.11 12.17
N SER A 61 4.61 -0.21 12.18
CA SER A 61 4.14 -1.60 12.15
C SER A 61 4.55 -2.31 10.86
N ILE A 62 4.40 -1.65 9.71
CA ILE A 62 4.84 -2.16 8.41
C ILE A 62 6.37 -2.33 8.39
N LEU A 63 7.11 -1.34 8.87
CA LEU A 63 8.56 -1.39 8.94
C LEU A 63 9.05 -2.56 9.81
N TYR A 64 8.47 -2.74 10.99
CA TYR A 64 8.83 -3.83 11.89
C TYR A 64 8.50 -5.18 11.29
N PHE A 65 7.35 -5.34 10.64
CA PHE A 65 7.00 -6.58 9.96
C PHE A 65 8.08 -6.98 8.93
N PHE A 66 8.40 -6.09 7.99
CA PHE A 66 9.39 -6.39 6.96
C PHE A 66 10.81 -6.52 7.52
N ALA A 67 11.17 -5.72 8.52
CA ALA A 67 12.47 -5.84 9.17
C ALA A 67 12.62 -7.19 9.88
N THR A 68 11.61 -7.63 10.64
CA THR A 68 11.65 -8.92 11.34
C THR A 68 11.69 -10.08 10.35
N VAL A 69 10.86 -10.07 9.30
CA VAL A 69 10.89 -11.10 8.26
C VAL A 69 12.24 -11.12 7.52
N GLY A 70 12.76 -9.95 7.14
CA GLY A 70 14.01 -9.82 6.40
C GLY A 70 15.23 -10.27 7.22
N VAL A 71 15.36 -9.75 8.45
CA VAL A 71 16.45 -10.13 9.36
C VAL A 71 16.32 -11.59 9.76
N GLY A 72 15.13 -12.07 10.09
CA GLY A 72 14.89 -13.48 10.42
C GLY A 72 15.29 -14.41 9.28
N SER A 73 14.88 -14.09 8.05
CA SER A 73 15.24 -14.87 6.86
C SER A 73 16.74 -14.87 6.60
N TYR A 74 17.42 -13.73 6.77
CA TYR A 74 18.86 -13.62 6.64
C TYR A 74 19.59 -14.48 7.69
N ILE A 75 19.16 -14.40 8.96
CA ILE A 75 19.71 -15.21 10.04
C ILE A 75 19.57 -16.71 9.73
N CYS A 76 18.41 -17.14 9.22
CA CYS A 76 18.18 -18.54 8.84
C CYS A 76 19.20 -19.07 7.82
N THR A 77 19.77 -18.22 6.95
CA THR A 77 20.78 -18.66 5.97
C THR A 77 22.06 -19.19 6.62
N TYR A 78 22.45 -18.66 7.79
CA TYR A 78 23.61 -19.16 8.55
C TYR A 78 23.38 -20.53 9.17
N PHE A 79 22.13 -20.93 9.34
CA PHE A 79 21.74 -22.22 9.92
C PHE A 79 21.27 -23.22 8.87
N MET A 80 21.36 -22.89 7.58
CA MET A 80 21.01 -23.84 6.53
C MET A 80 22.05 -24.97 6.47
N PRO A 81 21.62 -26.24 6.58
CA PRO A 81 22.53 -27.37 6.44
C PRO A 81 23.03 -27.49 5.00
N GLU A 82 24.20 -28.10 4.84
CA GLU A 82 24.68 -28.47 3.51
C GLU A 82 23.70 -29.42 2.83
N LYS A 83 23.59 -29.31 1.51
CA LYS A 83 22.70 -30.17 0.72
C LYS A 83 23.21 -31.62 0.84
N PRO A 84 22.35 -32.59 1.18
CA PRO A 84 22.76 -33.99 1.36
C PRO A 84 23.08 -34.72 0.04
N ALA A 85 23.03 -34.02 -1.10
CA ALA A 85 23.26 -34.58 -2.41
C ALA A 85 24.21 -33.69 -3.21
N ALA A 86 25.13 -34.32 -3.94
CA ALA A 86 26.01 -33.64 -4.88
C ALA A 86 25.18 -32.96 -5.99
N PRO A 87 25.63 -31.82 -6.53
CA PRO A 87 25.00 -31.20 -7.70
C PRO A 87 24.92 -32.18 -8.87
N ARG A 88 23.84 -32.11 -9.64
CA ARG A 88 23.67 -32.92 -10.85
C ARG A 88 24.73 -32.56 -11.87
N VAL A 89 25.49 -33.55 -12.32
CA VAL A 89 26.49 -33.40 -13.39
C VAL A 89 25.89 -33.85 -14.71
N TYR A 90 26.12 -33.09 -15.78
CA TYR A 90 25.72 -33.44 -17.13
C TYR A 90 26.96 -33.73 -17.99
N PRO A 91 26.89 -34.67 -18.96
CA PRO A 91 27.97 -34.91 -19.91
C PRO A 91 28.40 -33.60 -20.59
N ASN A 92 29.71 -33.31 -20.59
CA ASN A 92 30.29 -32.08 -21.13
C ASN A 92 29.64 -30.77 -20.62
N GLY A 93 28.97 -30.79 -19.46
CA GLY A 93 28.25 -29.63 -18.93
C GLY A 93 27.14 -29.10 -19.82
N LEU A 94 26.67 -29.89 -20.81
CA LEU A 94 25.78 -29.43 -21.88
C LEU A 94 26.36 -28.25 -22.69
N PHE A 95 27.69 -28.14 -22.80
CA PHE A 95 28.36 -26.97 -23.39
C PHE A 95 27.82 -26.61 -24.78
N LYS A 96 27.67 -27.60 -25.65
CA LYS A 96 27.17 -27.39 -27.02
C LYS A 96 25.68 -27.05 -27.04
N GLU A 97 24.90 -27.73 -26.21
CA GLU A 97 23.46 -27.51 -26.06
C GLU A 97 23.13 -26.14 -25.43
N LEU A 98 24.06 -25.60 -24.63
CA LEU A 98 24.00 -24.26 -24.03
C LEU A 98 24.66 -23.17 -24.89
N GLY A 99 25.04 -23.49 -26.14
CA GLY A 99 25.50 -22.48 -27.12
C GLY A 99 27.01 -22.22 -27.16
N GLY A 100 27.83 -23.09 -26.56
CA GLY A 100 29.28 -23.07 -26.72
C GLY A 100 29.68 -23.30 -28.19
N SER A 101 30.69 -22.56 -28.65
CA SER A 101 31.07 -22.46 -30.07
C SER A 101 32.45 -23.03 -30.42
N GLU A 102 32.99 -23.94 -29.60
CA GLU A 102 34.19 -24.73 -29.95
C GLU A 102 33.88 -25.82 -30.97
#